data_AF-D8GU58-F1
#
_entry.id   AF-D8GU58-F1
#
_cell.length_a   1.000
_cell.length_b   1.000
_cell.length_c   1.000
_cell.angle_alpha   90.00
_cell.angle_beta   90.00
_cell.angle_gamma   90.00
#
_symmetry.space_group_name_H-M   'P 1'
#
loop_
_entity.id
_entity.type
_entity.pdbx_description
1 polymer ?
#
loop_
_entity_poly.entity_id
_entity_poly.type
_entity_poly.pdbx_seq_one_letter_code
_entity_poly.pdbx_strand_id
1 'polypeptide(L)'
;MKLSSLDDINEYYKSQNIQSYWLEESLRFDIVKEITLIFNDLHNLYPDVVIKEIGDCYSYDKISNKVCINNLKNTLASDKLSDVYGNDENAKIETKKFLLNELNKYNNIKITKEFDQNGNRYYDLGYCAIYYAKEQKIIFNQASLGDWKENTIHEFGHAIAYQYDLNKNENMQDIYINLKNYEVTSNVSIYANKNIYEFIAEVFTQYYYYNKDNDIIRKVMNILKERVRTSKAMGYYLVELYRKIKRQQD
;
A
#
# COMPACT_ATOMS: atom_id res chain seq x y z
N MET A 1 14.21 -14.75 9.22
CA MET A 1 13.00 -15.22 8.52
C MET A 1 13.41 -16.24 7.46
N LYS A 2 12.73 -17.39 7.34
CA LYS A 2 13.02 -18.40 6.30
C LYS A 2 11.84 -18.44 5.32
N LEU A 3 12.07 -17.99 4.08
CA LEU A 3 11.07 -17.97 3.01
C LEU A 3 11.53 -18.90 1.88
N SER A 4 10.84 -20.03 1.71
CA SER A 4 11.13 -21.07 0.72
C SER A 4 10.04 -21.25 -0.34
N SER A 5 8.83 -20.76 -0.10
CA SER A 5 7.71 -20.80 -1.05
C SER A 5 6.86 -19.52 -0.97
N LEU A 6 5.94 -19.34 -1.92
CA LEU A 6 4.93 -18.26 -1.84
C LEU A 6 3.97 -18.46 -0.67
N ASP A 7 3.69 -19.71 -0.27
CA ASP A 7 2.89 -20.00 0.92
C ASP A 7 3.56 -19.45 2.19
N ASP A 8 4.88 -19.61 2.33
CA ASP A 8 5.62 -19.04 3.45
C ASP A 8 5.48 -17.50 3.49
N ILE A 9 5.50 -16.85 2.32
CA ILE A 9 5.34 -15.40 2.20
C ILE A 9 3.92 -14.96 2.55
N ASN A 10 2.91 -15.66 2.04
CA ASN A 10 1.51 -15.35 2.32
C ASN A 10 1.17 -15.56 3.81
N GLU A 11 1.66 -16.64 4.43
CA GLU A 11 1.50 -16.85 5.87
C GLU A 11 2.28 -15.83 6.71
N TYR A 12 3.46 -15.38 6.25
CA TYR A 12 4.16 -14.26 6.88
C TYR A 12 3.29 -12.99 6.90
N TYR A 13 2.79 -12.53 5.76
CA TYR A 13 1.96 -11.31 5.71
C TYR A 13 0.68 -11.46 6.54
N LYS A 14 0.03 -12.62 6.47
CA LYS A 14 -1.14 -12.94 7.29
C LYS A 14 -0.83 -12.89 8.79
N SER A 15 0.35 -13.34 9.23
CA SER A 15 0.78 -13.23 10.64
C SER A 15 0.96 -11.77 11.09
N GLN A 16 1.23 -10.87 10.15
CA GLN A 16 1.33 -9.43 10.37
C GLN A 16 -0.03 -8.71 10.21
N ASN A 17 -1.13 -9.47 10.01
CA ASN A 17 -2.45 -8.93 9.67
C ASN A 17 -2.44 -8.06 8.39
N ILE A 18 -1.63 -8.48 7.41
CA ILE A 18 -1.51 -7.86 6.09
C ILE A 18 -2.10 -8.82 5.06
N GLN A 19 -3.04 -8.33 4.27
CA GLN A 19 -3.59 -9.08 3.14
C GLN A 19 -2.58 -9.04 1.98
N SER A 20 -2.03 -10.19 1.63
CA SER A 20 -1.15 -10.30 0.47
C SER A 20 -1.90 -10.74 -0.80
N TYR A 21 -1.44 -10.22 -1.94
CA TYR A 21 -1.91 -10.59 -3.27
C TYR A 21 -0.71 -11.08 -4.09
N TRP A 22 -0.26 -12.31 -3.80
CA TRP A 22 0.81 -12.97 -4.54
C TRP A 22 0.30 -14.29 -5.13
N LEU A 23 0.29 -14.40 -6.44
CA LEU A 23 -0.01 -15.65 -7.17
C LEU A 23 1.26 -16.27 -7.77
N GLU A 24 1.31 -17.59 -7.95
CA GLU A 24 2.47 -18.29 -8.55
C GLU A 24 2.84 -17.77 -9.95
N GLU A 25 1.82 -17.38 -10.70
CA GLU A 25 1.93 -16.83 -12.04
C GLU A 25 2.19 -15.31 -12.05
N SER A 26 2.49 -14.67 -10.92
CA SER A 26 2.73 -13.23 -10.86
C SER A 26 4.21 -12.86 -11.14
N LEU A 27 4.77 -11.95 -10.32
CA LEU A 27 6.21 -11.72 -10.20
C LEU A 27 6.93 -13.02 -9.85
N ARG A 28 8.19 -13.16 -10.30
CA ARG A 28 8.99 -14.34 -9.95
C ARG A 28 9.19 -14.42 -8.44
N PHE A 29 9.23 -15.65 -7.91
CA PHE A 29 9.36 -15.89 -6.47
C PHE A 29 10.57 -15.20 -5.82
N ASP A 30 11.72 -15.14 -6.51
CA ASP A 30 12.92 -14.46 -6.03
C ASP A 30 12.69 -12.96 -5.78
N ILE A 31 11.91 -12.31 -6.65
CA ILE A 31 11.53 -10.89 -6.53
C ILE A 31 10.57 -10.71 -5.35
N VAL A 32 9.51 -11.52 -5.26
CA VAL A 32 8.53 -11.42 -4.16
C VAL A 32 9.20 -11.65 -2.81
N LYS A 33 10.14 -12.60 -2.74
CA LYS A 33 10.95 -12.85 -1.55
C LYS A 33 11.81 -11.65 -1.18
N GLU A 34 12.43 -11.00 -2.15
CA GLU A 34 13.25 -9.81 -1.93
C GLU A 34 12.43 -8.63 -1.40
N ILE A 35 11.30 -8.34 -2.03
CA ILE A 35 10.32 -7.33 -1.56
C ILE A 35 9.94 -7.63 -0.11
N THR A 36 9.63 -8.89 0.21
CA THR A 36 9.19 -9.30 1.55
C THR A 36 10.28 -9.14 2.61
N LEU A 37 11.54 -9.42 2.27
CA LEU A 37 12.67 -9.23 3.19
C LEU A 37 12.88 -7.74 3.50
N ILE A 38 12.89 -6.90 2.47
CA ILE A 38 13.06 -5.45 2.64
C ILE A 38 11.89 -4.86 3.42
N PHE A 39 10.67 -5.25 3.07
CA PHE A 39 9.47 -4.86 3.79
C PHE A 39 9.56 -5.22 5.28
N ASN A 40 9.96 -6.47 5.60
CA ASN A 40 10.17 -6.90 6.98
C ASN A 40 11.18 -6.02 7.71
N ASP A 41 12.32 -5.70 7.10
CA ASP A 41 13.35 -4.89 7.72
C ASP A 41 12.86 -3.45 7.98
N LEU A 42 12.17 -2.84 7.01
CA LEU A 42 11.56 -1.52 7.16
C LEU A 42 10.45 -1.51 8.21
N HIS A 43 9.60 -2.53 8.25
CA HIS A 43 8.53 -2.65 9.24
C HIS A 43 9.09 -2.86 10.65
N ASN A 44 10.21 -3.56 10.80
CA ASN A 44 10.90 -3.68 12.09
C ASN A 44 11.50 -2.34 12.56
N LEU A 45 11.97 -1.50 11.63
CA LEU A 45 12.46 -0.14 11.95
C LEU A 45 11.31 0.81 12.30
N TYR A 46 10.18 0.67 11.62
CA TYR A 46 8.99 1.52 11.74
C TYR A 46 7.73 0.68 12.02
N PRO A 47 7.62 0.05 13.21
CA PRO A 47 6.55 -0.90 13.51
C PRO A 47 5.16 -0.25 13.64
N ASP A 48 5.11 1.06 13.79
CA ASP A 48 3.89 1.86 13.85
C ASP A 48 3.39 2.30 12.47
N VAL A 49 4.16 2.07 11.39
CA VAL A 49 3.70 2.27 10.01
C VAL A 49 2.85 1.08 9.58
N VAL A 50 1.57 1.34 9.39
CA VAL A 50 0.57 0.32 9.05
C VAL A 50 0.47 0.15 7.55
N ILE A 51 0.70 -1.06 7.06
CA ILE A 51 0.39 -1.47 5.68
C ILE A 51 -0.64 -2.59 5.79
N LYS A 52 -1.78 -2.44 5.11
CA LYS A 52 -2.89 -3.40 5.17
C LYS A 52 -2.87 -4.40 4.02
N GLU A 53 -2.38 -3.96 2.87
CA GLU A 53 -2.43 -4.73 1.63
C GLU A 53 -1.12 -4.60 0.88
N ILE A 54 -0.63 -5.71 0.32
CA ILE A 54 0.58 -5.73 -0.51
C ILE A 54 0.49 -6.79 -1.61
N GLY A 55 0.97 -6.48 -2.80
CA GLY A 55 0.99 -7.44 -3.91
C GLY A 55 1.39 -6.83 -5.23
N ASP A 56 1.18 -7.56 -6.32
CA ASP A 56 1.28 -7.01 -7.68
C ASP A 56 -0.10 -6.75 -8.30
N CYS A 57 -0.16 -5.86 -9.29
CA CYS A 57 -1.43 -5.43 -9.88
C CYS A 57 -2.15 -6.57 -10.59
N TYR A 58 -1.43 -7.49 -11.25
CA TYR A 58 -2.05 -8.68 -11.86
C TYR A 58 -2.72 -9.59 -10.82
N SER A 59 -2.00 -9.97 -9.77
CA SER A 59 -2.55 -10.79 -8.69
C SER A 59 -3.73 -10.10 -8.00
N TYR A 60 -3.60 -8.81 -7.73
CA TYR A 60 -4.64 -8.01 -7.09
C TYR A 60 -5.93 -8.00 -7.93
N ASP A 61 -5.85 -7.68 -9.22
CA ASP A 61 -7.01 -7.65 -10.11
C ASP A 61 -7.66 -9.03 -10.22
N LYS A 62 -6.86 -10.10 -10.35
CA LYS A 62 -7.39 -11.47 -10.50
C LYS A 62 -8.11 -11.94 -9.24
N ILE A 63 -7.53 -11.71 -8.06
CA ILE A 63 -8.14 -12.05 -6.78
C ILE A 63 -9.39 -11.20 -6.54
N SER A 64 -9.31 -9.89 -6.76
CA SER A 64 -10.43 -8.96 -6.58
C SER A 64 -11.61 -9.31 -7.48
N ASN A 65 -11.36 -9.60 -8.76
CA ASN A 65 -12.39 -10.05 -9.69
C ASN A 65 -13.07 -11.34 -9.21
N LYS A 66 -12.29 -12.32 -8.75
CA LYS A 66 -12.84 -13.58 -8.20
C LYS A 66 -13.70 -13.33 -6.95
N VAL A 67 -13.28 -12.45 -6.06
CA VAL A 67 -14.06 -12.06 -4.87
C VAL A 67 -15.38 -11.40 -5.28
N CYS A 68 -15.35 -10.47 -6.23
CA CYS A 68 -16.57 -9.83 -6.77
C CYS A 68 -17.54 -10.86 -7.35
N ILE A 69 -17.06 -11.78 -8.20
CA ILE A 69 -17.88 -12.85 -8.79
C ILE A 69 -18.53 -13.71 -7.70
N ASN A 70 -17.75 -14.12 -6.69
CA ASN A 70 -18.27 -14.95 -5.60
C ASN A 70 -19.31 -14.21 -4.76
N ASN A 71 -19.09 -12.93 -4.45
CA ASN A 71 -20.03 -12.11 -3.70
C ASN A 71 -21.34 -11.91 -4.47
N LEU A 72 -21.27 -11.67 -5.78
CA LEU A 72 -22.45 -11.56 -6.65
C LEU A 72 -23.22 -12.89 -6.71
N LYS A 73 -22.53 -14.01 -6.93
CA LYS A 73 -23.15 -15.35 -6.94
C LYS A 73 -23.82 -15.67 -5.60
N ASN A 74 -23.15 -15.38 -4.49
CA ASN A 74 -23.69 -15.63 -3.16
C ASN A 74 -24.94 -14.79 -2.91
N THR A 75 -24.91 -13.49 -3.23
CA THR A 75 -26.08 -12.62 -3.09
C THR A 75 -27.26 -13.06 -3.96
N LEU A 76 -27.00 -13.51 -5.19
CA LEU A 76 -28.03 -14.03 -6.10
C LEU A 76 -28.62 -15.38 -5.67
N ALA A 77 -27.81 -16.23 -5.02
CA ALA A 77 -28.23 -17.55 -4.55
C ALA A 77 -28.92 -17.51 -3.18
N SER A 78 -28.60 -16.53 -2.34
CA SER A 78 -29.21 -16.31 -1.03
C SER A 78 -30.48 -15.46 -1.12
N ASP A 79 -31.38 -15.59 -0.15
CA ASP A 79 -32.57 -14.72 -0.03
C ASP A 79 -32.24 -13.30 0.50
N LYS A 80 -30.98 -12.86 0.38
CA LYS A 80 -30.52 -11.54 0.83
C LYS A 80 -31.26 -10.37 0.17
N LEU A 81 -31.80 -10.58 -1.03
CA LEU A 81 -32.64 -9.56 -1.66
C LEU A 81 -33.96 -9.39 -0.91
N SER A 82 -34.51 -10.46 -0.32
CA SER A 82 -35.68 -10.36 0.56
C SER A 82 -35.34 -9.71 1.89
N ASP A 83 -34.13 -9.91 2.43
CA ASP A 83 -33.66 -9.20 3.63
C ASP A 83 -33.60 -7.67 3.42
N VAL A 84 -33.24 -7.23 2.21
CA VAL A 84 -33.09 -5.79 1.89
C VAL A 84 -34.40 -5.15 1.45
N TYR A 85 -35.20 -5.84 0.62
CA TYR A 85 -36.38 -5.26 -0.03
C TYR A 85 -37.72 -5.78 0.50
N GLY A 86 -37.73 -6.73 1.45
CA GLY A 86 -38.93 -7.24 2.09
C GLY A 86 -39.94 -7.83 1.10
N ASN A 87 -41.08 -7.16 0.93
CA ASN A 87 -42.15 -7.57 0.00
C ASN A 87 -42.16 -6.78 -1.33
N ASP A 88 -41.20 -5.89 -1.58
CA ASP A 88 -41.12 -5.13 -2.83
C ASP A 88 -40.54 -5.98 -3.96
N GLU A 89 -41.42 -6.75 -4.60
CA GLU A 89 -41.04 -7.67 -5.69
C GLU A 89 -40.48 -6.95 -6.92
N ASN A 90 -40.90 -5.71 -7.19
CA ASN A 90 -40.37 -4.96 -8.32
C ASN A 90 -38.91 -4.57 -8.07
N ALA A 91 -38.59 -4.04 -6.88
CA ALA A 91 -37.23 -3.71 -6.49
C ALA A 91 -36.30 -4.94 -6.48
N LYS A 92 -36.81 -6.11 -6.04
CA LYS A 92 -36.07 -7.38 -6.11
C LYS A 92 -35.75 -7.78 -7.55
N ILE A 93 -36.73 -7.71 -8.45
CA ILE A 93 -36.54 -8.07 -9.87
C ILE A 93 -35.53 -7.14 -10.54
N GLU A 94 -35.65 -5.83 -10.33
CA GLU A 94 -34.73 -4.85 -10.90
C GLU A 94 -33.30 -5.03 -10.38
N THR A 95 -33.15 -5.20 -9.07
CA THR A 95 -31.85 -5.44 -8.44
C THR A 95 -31.23 -6.75 -8.94
N LYS A 96 -32.03 -7.82 -9.05
CA LYS A 96 -31.55 -9.10 -9.61
C LYS A 96 -31.06 -8.95 -11.04
N LYS A 97 -31.77 -8.20 -11.89
CA LYS A 97 -31.32 -7.89 -13.26
C LYS A 97 -30.00 -7.13 -13.27
N PHE A 98 -29.86 -6.11 -12.41
CA PHE A 98 -28.62 -5.37 -12.26
C PHE A 98 -27.45 -6.28 -11.83
N LEU A 99 -27.63 -7.07 -10.78
CA LEU A 99 -26.60 -7.99 -10.27
C LEU A 99 -26.20 -9.06 -11.30
N LEU A 100 -27.15 -9.58 -12.08
CA LEU A 100 -26.85 -10.50 -13.18
C LEU A 100 -26.04 -9.82 -14.30
N ASN A 101 -26.35 -8.57 -14.62
CA ASN A 101 -25.57 -7.80 -15.58
C ASN A 101 -24.14 -7.55 -15.08
N GLU A 102 -23.96 -7.18 -13.81
CA GLU A 102 -22.63 -7.03 -13.21
C GLU A 102 -21.86 -8.36 -13.19
N LEU A 103 -22.51 -9.47 -12.81
CA LEU A 103 -21.90 -10.79 -12.82
C LEU A 103 -21.44 -11.18 -14.23
N ASN A 104 -22.26 -10.90 -15.25
CA ASN A 104 -21.89 -11.13 -16.65
C ASN A 104 -20.71 -10.27 -17.08
N LYS A 105 -20.61 -9.02 -16.63
CA LYS A 105 -19.43 -8.18 -16.91
C LYS A 105 -18.18 -8.85 -16.33
N TYR A 106 -18.15 -9.12 -15.03
CA TYR A 106 -16.98 -9.69 -14.35
C TYR A 106 -16.57 -11.08 -14.89
N ASN A 107 -17.53 -11.94 -15.25
CA ASN A 107 -17.23 -13.24 -15.86
C ASN A 107 -16.57 -13.13 -17.23
N ASN A 108 -16.81 -12.04 -17.97
CA ASN A 108 -16.28 -11.82 -19.31
C ASN A 108 -14.97 -11.01 -19.31
N ILE A 109 -14.49 -10.55 -18.16
CA ILE A 109 -13.20 -9.86 -18.05
C ILE A 109 -12.07 -10.88 -18.24
N LYS A 110 -11.17 -10.61 -19.18
CA LYS A 110 -9.96 -11.41 -19.40
C LYS A 110 -8.73 -10.72 -18.81
N ILE A 111 -8.51 -10.92 -17.52
CA ILE A 111 -7.31 -10.44 -16.82
C ILE A 111 -6.12 -11.33 -17.20
N THR A 112 -5.06 -10.74 -17.73
CA THR A 112 -3.81 -11.44 -18.08
C THR A 112 -2.63 -10.69 -17.48
N LYS A 113 -1.41 -11.24 -17.55
CA LYS A 113 -0.22 -10.49 -17.07
C LYS A 113 0.02 -9.18 -17.83
N GLU A 114 -0.56 -9.07 -19.03
CA GLU A 114 -0.46 -7.89 -19.89
C GLU A 114 -1.63 -6.92 -19.67
N PHE A 115 -2.83 -7.42 -19.38
CA PHE A 115 -4.07 -6.64 -19.38
C PHE A 115 -4.79 -6.65 -18.02
N ASP A 116 -5.21 -5.45 -17.58
CA ASP A 116 -5.97 -5.21 -16.35
C ASP A 116 -7.46 -5.61 -16.48
N GLN A 117 -8.22 -5.43 -15.40
CA GLN A 117 -9.66 -5.69 -15.38
C GLN A 117 -10.50 -4.81 -16.33
N ASN A 118 -9.94 -3.73 -16.86
CA ASN A 118 -10.58 -2.82 -17.80
C ASN A 118 -10.12 -3.06 -19.25
N GLY A 119 -9.21 -4.00 -19.49
CA GLY A 119 -8.61 -4.25 -20.80
C GLY A 119 -7.49 -3.27 -21.18
N ASN A 120 -6.99 -2.47 -20.23
CA ASN A 120 -5.81 -1.63 -20.43
C ASN A 120 -4.55 -2.45 -20.20
N ARG A 121 -3.43 -2.06 -20.83
CA ARG A 121 -2.15 -2.72 -20.56
C ARG A 121 -1.57 -2.22 -19.25
N TYR A 122 -1.03 -3.13 -18.43
CA TYR A 122 -0.34 -2.75 -17.19
C TYR A 122 0.89 -1.86 -17.44
N TYR A 123 1.56 -2.03 -18.58
CA TYR A 123 2.67 -1.16 -18.98
C TYR A 123 2.24 0.31 -19.16
N ASP A 124 1.01 0.54 -19.60
CA ASP A 124 0.49 1.89 -19.88
C ASP A 124 0.10 2.65 -18.59
N LEU A 125 0.11 1.98 -17.43
CA LEU A 125 -0.22 2.61 -16.15
C LEU A 125 0.86 3.57 -15.65
N GLY A 126 2.09 3.51 -16.18
CA GLY A 126 3.12 4.52 -15.96
C GLY A 126 3.77 4.53 -14.56
N TYR A 127 3.62 3.45 -13.77
CA TYR A 127 4.27 3.29 -12.47
C TYR A 127 4.92 1.91 -12.31
N CYS A 128 6.00 1.84 -11.52
CA CYS A 128 6.68 0.58 -11.15
C CYS A 128 6.08 -0.03 -9.88
N ALA A 129 5.72 0.83 -8.93
CA ALA A 129 4.96 0.51 -7.73
C ALA A 129 4.14 1.74 -7.35
N ILE A 130 3.18 1.57 -6.45
CA ILE A 130 2.36 2.67 -5.94
C ILE A 130 1.85 2.36 -4.53
N TYR A 131 1.92 3.36 -3.66
CA TYR A 131 1.29 3.39 -2.35
C TYR A 131 -0.05 4.14 -2.40
N TYR A 132 -1.14 3.43 -2.14
CA TYR A 132 -2.47 3.99 -1.99
C TYR A 132 -2.70 4.38 -0.52
N ALA A 133 -2.59 5.68 -0.24
CA ALA A 133 -2.52 6.19 1.14
C ALA A 133 -3.76 5.92 2.00
N LYS A 134 -4.97 6.01 1.44
CA LYS A 134 -6.22 5.80 2.20
C LYS A 134 -6.44 4.33 2.53
N GLU A 135 -6.07 3.47 1.60
CA GLU A 135 -6.17 2.02 1.67
C GLU A 135 -4.99 1.41 2.45
N GLN A 136 -3.90 2.18 2.62
CA GLN A 136 -2.63 1.73 3.21
C GLN A 136 -2.07 0.50 2.47
N LYS A 137 -2.04 0.61 1.14
CA LYS A 137 -1.80 -0.51 0.23
C LYS A 137 -0.62 -0.24 -0.69
N ILE A 138 0.28 -1.20 -0.85
CA ILE A 138 1.40 -1.14 -1.80
C ILE A 138 1.16 -2.12 -2.94
N ILE A 139 1.05 -1.63 -4.18
CA ILE A 139 0.91 -2.47 -5.37
C ILE A 139 2.10 -2.28 -6.29
N PHE A 140 2.74 -3.40 -6.65
CA PHE A 140 3.82 -3.44 -7.65
C PHE A 140 3.25 -3.70 -9.04
N ASN A 141 3.88 -3.13 -10.06
CA ASN A 141 3.50 -3.35 -11.44
C ASN A 141 4.45 -4.35 -12.10
N GLN A 142 4.02 -5.61 -12.26
CA GLN A 142 4.85 -6.67 -12.83
C GLN A 142 5.33 -6.40 -14.27
N ALA A 143 4.68 -5.48 -14.99
CA ALA A 143 5.06 -5.11 -16.36
C ALA A 143 6.21 -4.10 -16.41
N SER A 144 6.60 -3.51 -15.27
CA SER A 144 7.69 -2.55 -15.21
C SER A 144 9.05 -3.21 -15.03
N LEU A 145 10.07 -2.66 -15.71
CA LEU A 145 11.48 -3.00 -15.52
C LEU A 145 12.08 -2.07 -14.47
N GLY A 146 11.75 -2.31 -13.20
CA GLY A 146 12.23 -1.51 -12.07
C GLY A 146 13.17 -2.27 -11.15
N ASP A 147 13.95 -1.53 -10.37
CA ASP A 147 14.64 -2.08 -9.20
C ASP A 147 13.61 -2.26 -8.07
N TRP A 148 13.22 -3.51 -7.82
CA TRP A 148 12.19 -3.84 -6.83
C TRP A 148 12.58 -3.45 -5.41
N LYS A 149 13.89 -3.40 -5.10
CA LYS A 149 14.37 -2.96 -3.79
C LYS A 149 14.12 -1.48 -3.60
N GLU A 150 14.57 -0.69 -4.58
CA GLU A 150 14.40 0.76 -4.60
C GLU A 150 12.92 1.12 -4.52
N ASN A 151 12.09 0.48 -5.36
CA ASN A 151 10.64 0.71 -5.37
C ASN A 151 10.00 0.34 -4.03
N THR A 152 10.38 -0.78 -3.40
CA THR A 152 9.82 -1.16 -2.10
C THR A 152 10.14 -0.12 -1.02
N ILE A 153 11.39 0.37 -0.99
CA ILE A 153 11.82 1.41 -0.05
C ILE A 153 11.10 2.73 -0.33
N HIS A 154 10.96 3.10 -1.60
CA HIS A 154 10.27 4.30 -2.04
C HIS A 154 8.80 4.31 -1.60
N GLU A 155 8.04 3.24 -1.91
CA GLU A 155 6.62 3.16 -1.54
C GLU A 155 6.42 3.11 -0.02
N PHE A 156 7.31 2.45 0.71
CA PHE A 156 7.28 2.50 2.18
C PHE A 156 7.60 3.92 2.70
N GLY A 157 8.47 4.67 2.01
CA GLY A 157 8.73 6.08 2.25
C GLY A 157 7.47 6.95 2.09
N HIS A 158 6.63 6.67 1.09
CA HIS A 158 5.31 7.32 0.98
C HIS A 158 4.39 6.98 2.16
N ALA A 159 4.38 5.72 2.62
CA ALA A 159 3.60 5.31 3.79
C ALA A 159 4.03 6.06 5.06
N ILE A 160 5.34 6.18 5.29
CA ILE A 160 5.92 7.00 6.36
C ILE A 160 5.50 8.46 6.24
N ALA A 161 5.64 9.05 5.05
CA ALA A 161 5.30 10.45 4.81
C ALA A 161 3.84 10.75 5.15
N TYR A 162 2.94 9.85 4.76
CA TYR A 162 1.51 9.96 5.02
C TYR A 162 1.17 9.76 6.50
N GLN A 163 1.62 8.68 7.13
CA GLN A 163 1.17 8.30 8.48
C GLN A 163 1.75 9.18 9.58
N TYR A 164 2.91 9.80 9.34
CA TYR A 164 3.48 10.80 10.25
C TYR A 164 3.17 12.24 9.85
N ASP A 165 2.30 12.45 8.86
CA ASP A 165 1.92 13.78 8.35
C ASP A 165 3.15 14.65 7.99
N LEU A 166 4.21 14.05 7.45
CA LEU A 166 5.47 14.76 7.18
C LEU A 166 5.29 15.85 6.12
N ASN A 167 4.43 15.62 5.15
CA ASN A 167 4.09 16.59 4.12
C ASN A 167 3.35 17.82 4.67
N LYS A 168 2.79 17.74 5.89
CA LYS A 168 2.13 18.85 6.60
C LYS A 168 3.04 19.48 7.67
N ASN A 169 4.25 18.93 7.87
CA ASN A 169 5.17 19.51 8.82
C ASN A 169 5.82 20.77 8.25
N GLU A 170 5.69 21.89 8.96
CA GLU A 170 6.22 23.20 8.54
C GLU A 170 7.72 23.13 8.18
N ASN A 171 8.56 22.57 9.05
CA ASN A 171 10.00 22.42 8.77
C ASN A 171 10.28 21.60 7.49
N MET A 172 9.47 20.57 7.21
CA MET A 172 9.61 19.75 6.00
C MET A 172 9.21 20.55 4.74
N GLN A 173 8.10 21.29 4.84
CA GLN A 173 7.62 22.16 3.77
C GLN A 173 8.62 23.28 3.47
N ASP A 174 9.17 23.91 4.51
CA ASP A 174 10.17 24.95 4.40
C ASP A 174 11.45 24.45 3.71
N ILE A 175 11.91 23.23 4.02
CA ILE A 175 13.03 22.64 3.32
C ILE A 175 12.70 22.48 1.82
N TYR A 176 11.56 21.89 1.49
CA TYR A 176 11.21 21.59 0.10
C TYR A 176 10.99 22.87 -0.74
N ILE A 177 10.26 23.86 -0.22
CA ILE A 177 9.91 25.09 -0.95
C ILE A 177 11.13 25.99 -1.19
N ASN A 178 12.11 25.98 -0.27
CA ASN A 178 13.30 26.83 -0.39
C ASN A 178 14.42 26.22 -1.25
N LEU A 179 14.29 24.96 -1.68
CA LEU A 179 15.25 24.31 -2.57
C LEU A 179 14.93 24.61 -4.04
N LYS A 180 15.97 24.88 -4.83
CA LYS A 180 15.84 24.97 -6.28
C LYS A 180 15.84 23.58 -6.91
N ASN A 181 15.20 23.42 -8.07
CA ASN A 181 15.09 22.12 -8.73
C ASN A 181 16.43 21.43 -8.99
N TYR A 182 17.50 22.18 -9.30
CA TYR A 182 18.83 21.60 -9.50
C TYR A 182 19.45 21.08 -8.18
N GLU A 183 19.11 21.68 -7.04
CA GLU A 183 19.58 21.25 -5.72
C GLU A 183 18.90 19.94 -5.33
N VAL A 184 17.59 19.84 -5.53
CA VAL A 184 16.83 18.60 -5.36
C VAL A 184 17.37 17.50 -6.28
N THR A 185 17.59 17.81 -7.56
CA THR A 185 18.10 16.85 -8.55
C THR A 185 19.48 16.30 -8.19
N SER A 186 20.39 17.18 -7.78
CA SER A 186 21.79 16.80 -7.50
C SER A 186 21.96 16.08 -6.16
N ASN A 187 21.13 16.40 -5.16
CA ASN A 187 21.27 15.84 -3.81
C ASN A 187 20.31 14.69 -3.53
N VAL A 188 19.17 14.62 -4.23
CA VAL A 188 18.13 13.62 -4.03
C VAL A 188 17.93 12.83 -5.32
N SER A 189 17.08 13.31 -6.23
CA SER A 189 16.86 12.73 -7.56
C SER A 189 16.05 13.69 -8.44
N ILE A 190 15.99 13.43 -9.75
CA ILE A 190 15.09 14.15 -10.66
C ILE A 190 13.63 13.96 -10.22
N TYR A 191 13.27 12.74 -9.83
CA TYR A 191 11.91 12.34 -9.47
C TYR A 191 11.37 13.10 -8.25
N ALA A 192 12.24 13.39 -7.29
CA ALA A 192 11.94 14.17 -6.09
C ALA A 192 11.40 15.59 -6.36
N ASN A 193 11.59 16.14 -7.56
CA ASN A 193 11.06 17.47 -7.92
C ASN A 193 9.55 17.48 -8.15
N LYS A 194 8.90 16.33 -8.33
CA LYS A 194 7.48 16.26 -8.71
C LYS A 194 6.55 16.94 -7.69
N ASN A 195 6.73 16.65 -6.42
CA ASN A 195 5.99 17.22 -5.29
C ASN A 195 6.66 16.80 -3.96
N ILE A 196 6.17 17.35 -2.83
CA ILE A 196 6.73 17.06 -1.51
C ILE A 196 6.63 15.58 -1.09
N TYR A 197 5.62 14.83 -1.54
CA TYR A 197 5.49 13.41 -1.21
C TYR A 197 6.59 12.59 -1.88
N GLU A 198 6.85 12.89 -3.15
CA GLU A 198 7.92 12.30 -3.94
C GLU A 198 9.28 12.70 -3.41
N PHE A 199 9.45 13.96 -3.00
CA PHE A 199 10.67 14.41 -2.33
C PHE A 199 10.99 13.61 -1.06
N ILE A 200 10.01 13.40 -0.18
CA ILE A 200 10.21 12.67 1.07
C ILE A 200 10.51 11.18 0.80
N ALA A 201 9.74 10.54 -0.08
CA ALA A 201 9.96 9.14 -0.45
C ALA A 201 11.33 8.94 -1.09
N GLU A 202 11.74 9.83 -2.00
CA GLU A 202 13.06 9.78 -2.61
C GLU A 202 14.17 10.03 -1.60
N VAL A 203 14.05 10.98 -0.66
CA VAL A 203 15.05 11.16 0.41
C VAL A 203 15.19 9.89 1.25
N PHE A 204 14.06 9.24 1.58
CA PHE A 204 14.06 7.98 2.31
C PHE A 204 14.80 6.88 1.52
N THR A 205 14.55 6.77 0.22
CA THR A 205 15.24 5.87 -0.69
C THR A 205 16.73 6.18 -0.79
N GLN A 206 17.12 7.44 -0.95
CA GLN A 206 18.53 7.85 -1.00
C GLN A 206 19.28 7.49 0.28
N TYR A 207 18.62 7.60 1.43
CA TYR A 207 19.20 7.23 2.71
C TYR A 207 19.36 5.71 2.88
N TYR A 208 18.30 4.92 2.67
CA TYR A 208 18.30 3.49 2.95
C TYR A 208 18.87 2.61 1.84
N TYR A 209 18.65 2.98 0.57
CA TYR A 209 19.10 2.18 -0.56
C TYR A 209 20.51 2.58 -1.02
N TYR A 210 20.73 3.88 -1.22
CA TYR A 210 21.98 4.41 -1.76
C TYR A 210 23.01 4.80 -0.69
N ASN A 211 22.66 4.72 0.60
CA ASN A 211 23.50 5.16 1.72
C ASN A 211 24.04 6.60 1.54
N LYS A 212 23.26 7.47 0.90
CA LYS A 212 23.67 8.87 0.72
C LYS A 212 23.50 9.65 2.02
N ASP A 213 24.51 10.45 2.33
CA ASP A 213 24.52 11.34 3.49
C ASP A 213 24.93 12.76 3.06
N ASN A 214 23.94 13.62 2.88
CA ASN A 214 24.15 15.05 2.59
C ASN A 214 23.23 15.91 3.46
N ASP A 215 23.45 17.23 3.45
CA ASP A 215 22.74 18.15 4.33
C ASP A 215 21.21 18.10 4.20
N ILE A 216 20.69 17.92 2.98
CA ILE A 216 19.25 17.84 2.73
C ILE A 216 18.70 16.54 3.31
N ILE A 217 19.33 15.41 3.00
CA ILE A 217 18.93 14.10 3.53
C ILE A 217 18.98 14.10 5.06
N ARG A 218 20.04 14.63 5.68
CA ARG A 218 20.16 14.70 7.15
C ARG A 218 19.05 15.51 7.79
N LYS A 219 18.72 16.68 7.25
CA LYS A 219 17.66 17.54 7.77
C LYS A 219 16.30 16.84 7.74
N VAL A 220 15.93 16.27 6.60
CA VAL A 220 14.66 15.52 6.42
C VAL A 220 14.61 14.31 7.34
N MET A 221 15.68 13.51 7.41
CA MET A 221 15.73 12.32 8.26
C MET A 221 15.70 12.65 9.76
N ASN A 222 16.23 13.81 10.17
CA ASN A 222 16.12 14.28 11.56
C ASN A 222 14.67 14.63 11.92
N ILE A 223 13.94 15.32 11.03
CA ILE A 223 12.51 15.61 11.22
C ILE A 223 11.71 14.31 11.36
N LEU A 224 11.99 13.32 10.51
CA LEU A 224 11.36 11.99 10.61
C LEU A 224 11.64 11.34 11.98
N LYS A 225 12.90 11.33 12.43
CA LYS A 225 13.27 10.74 13.73
C LYS A 225 12.55 11.42 14.90
N GLU A 226 12.39 12.74 14.86
CA GLU A 226 11.63 13.50 15.87
C GLU A 226 10.14 13.12 15.89
N ARG A 227 9.53 12.98 14.70
CA ARG A 227 8.13 12.56 14.56
C ARG A 227 7.89 11.14 15.07
N VAL A 228 8.75 10.20 14.71
CA VAL A 228 8.70 8.81 15.20
C VAL A 228 8.80 8.76 16.72
N ARG A 229 9.73 9.53 17.32
CA ARG A 229 9.86 9.61 18.79
C ARG A 229 8.61 10.15 19.46
N THR A 230 8.03 11.21 18.89
CA THR A 230 6.79 11.84 19.41
C THR A 230 5.61 10.87 19.31
N SER A 231 5.47 10.16 18.18
CA SER A 231 4.45 9.12 17.97
C SER A 231 4.53 8.04 19.06
N LYS A 232 5.73 7.47 19.27
CA LYS A 232 5.95 6.45 20.31
C LYS A 232 5.61 6.97 21.71
N ALA A 233 6.07 8.18 22.05
CA ALA A 233 5.78 8.80 23.35
C ALA A 233 4.28 9.01 23.58
N MET A 234 3.54 9.45 22.55
CA MET A 234 2.09 9.62 22.61
C MET A 234 1.37 8.27 22.79
N GLY A 235 1.82 7.22 22.09
CA GLY A 235 1.29 5.86 22.27
C GLY A 235 1.42 5.36 23.70
N TYR A 236 2.60 5.52 24.32
CA TYR A 236 2.81 5.20 25.73
C TYR A 236 1.89 6.00 26.66
N TYR A 237 1.76 7.31 26.43
CA TYR A 237 0.89 8.16 27.23
C TYR A 237 -0.58 7.74 27.17
N LEU A 238 -1.10 7.40 25.98
CA LEU A 238 -2.49 6.94 25.81
C LEU A 238 -2.74 5.60 26.51
N VAL A 239 -1.78 4.67 26.46
CA VAL A 239 -1.87 3.38 27.19
C VAL A 239 -1.91 3.62 28.70
N GLU A 240 -1.08 4.53 29.23
CA GLU A 240 -1.09 4.88 30.66
C GLU A 240 -2.37 5.59 31.08
N LEU A 241 -2.88 6.50 30.24
CA LEU A 241 -4.15 7.17 30.48
C LEU A 241 -5.32 6.18 30.53
N TYR A 242 -5.38 5.22 29.60
CA TYR A 242 -6.38 4.16 29.60
C TYR A 242 -6.30 3.29 30.87
N ARG A 243 -5.09 2.87 31.28
CA ARG A 243 -4.88 2.13 32.54
C ARG A 243 -5.31 2.91 33.79
N LYS A 244 -5.17 4.24 33.77
CA LYS A 244 -5.60 5.11 34.86
C LYS A 244 -7.12 5.23 34.93
N ILE A 245 -7.79 5.39 33.79
CA ILE A 245 -9.26 5.44 33.70
C ILE A 245 -9.88 4.13 34.18
N LYS A 246 -9.34 2.98 33.74
CA LYS A 246 -9.85 1.67 34.13
C LYS A 246 -9.76 1.44 35.65
N ARG A 247 -8.63 1.83 36.27
CA ARG A 247 -8.43 1.75 37.74
C ARG A 247 -9.37 2.65 38.57
N GLN A 248 -10.04 3.62 37.95
CA GLN A 248 -11.04 4.47 38.62
C GLN A 248 -12.47 3.95 38.47
N GLN A 249 -12.67 2.94 37.62
CA GLN A 249 -13.97 2.30 37.36
C GLN A 249 -14.12 0.96 38.08
N ASP A 250 -13.02 0.40 38.59
CA ASP A 250 -12.96 -0.77 39.48
C ASP A 250 -12.88 -0.31 40.95
#